data_AF-A0A8R7PHS8-F1
#
_entry.id   AF-A0A8R7PHS8-F1
#
_cell.length_a   1.000
_cell.length_b   1.000
_cell.length_c   1.000
_cell.angle_alpha   90.00
_cell.angle_beta   90.00
_cell.angle_gamma   90.00
#
_symmetry.space_group_name_H-M   'P 1'
#
loop_
_entity.id
_entity.type
_entity.pdbx_description
1 polymer ?
#
loop_
_entity_poly.entity_id
_entity_poly.type
_entity_poly.pdbx_seq_one_letter_code
_entity_poly.pdbx_strand_id
1 'polypeptide(L)'
;QQTDLEETEESTPVKARSSKAKAKKASASKRQKNFSKAEDLTLVDAYLEITQDPIIGVDQSCDCYWKRIDAYFHANKSEDHGHTQGSLQHRWAIIQEQVNRFCACYSQVQNRNQSGMTRENKLCQAIVLYANGDKANKSFGLMHCFNKLEDTGKWKSRP
;
A
#
# COMPACT_ATOMS: atom_id res chain seq x y z
N GLN A 1 50.88 71.57 -0.74
CA GLN A 1 50.05 72.53 -1.47
C GLN A 1 48.65 71.95 -1.51
N GLN A 2 47.70 72.74 -1.05
CA GLN A 2 46.29 72.41 -0.88
C GLN A 2 45.54 72.63 -2.19
N THR A 3 44.53 71.81 -2.47
CA THR A 3 43.21 72.24 -2.98
C THR A 3 42.22 71.08 -2.89
N ASP A 4 41.01 71.50 -2.54
CA ASP A 4 39.79 70.80 -2.18
C ASP A 4 38.80 70.83 -3.37
N LEU A 5 37.56 70.35 -3.17
CA LEU A 5 36.35 70.46 -4.03
C LEU A 5 36.20 69.49 -5.21
N GLU A 6 35.03 69.01 -5.63
CA GLU A 6 33.62 68.89 -5.17
C GLU A 6 32.92 68.18 -6.37
N GLU A 7 32.36 66.97 -6.19
CA GLU A 7 30.93 66.59 -6.28
C GLU A 7 30.25 66.57 -7.68
N THR A 8 29.27 65.65 -7.82
CA THR A 8 28.11 65.64 -8.77
C THR A 8 28.36 65.31 -10.28
N GLU A 9 27.59 64.51 -11.05
CA GLU A 9 26.38 63.67 -10.91
C GLU A 9 26.36 62.53 -11.98
N GLU A 10 25.60 61.48 -11.65
CA GLU A 10 24.64 60.66 -12.43
C GLU A 10 24.87 60.28 -13.92
N SER A 11 24.94 58.96 -14.18
CA SER A 11 23.97 58.23 -15.04
C SER A 11 24.22 56.72 -15.07
N THR A 12 23.17 55.95 -14.81
CA THR A 12 23.13 54.47 -14.91
C THR A 12 23.28 53.98 -16.37
N PRO A 13 23.69 52.71 -16.59
CA PRO A 13 22.63 51.74 -16.87
C PRO A 13 22.86 50.33 -16.30
N VAL A 14 21.73 49.72 -15.98
CA VAL A 14 21.49 48.35 -15.54
C VAL A 14 22.23 47.25 -16.33
N LYS A 15 22.81 46.28 -15.62
CA LYS A 15 22.85 44.88 -16.08
C LYS A 15 22.98 43.91 -14.90
N ALA A 16 21.88 43.19 -14.68
CA ALA A 16 21.71 42.16 -13.67
C ALA A 16 22.78 41.06 -13.77
N ARG A 17 23.39 40.70 -12.63
CA ARG A 17 24.28 39.54 -12.53
C ARG A 17 23.91 38.65 -11.33
N SER A 18 23.07 37.67 -11.65
CA SER A 18 23.00 36.30 -11.11
C SER A 18 23.14 36.10 -9.60
N SER A 19 22.00 35.95 -8.93
CA SER A 19 21.85 35.28 -7.64
C SER A 19 22.13 33.77 -7.79
N LYS A 20 23.08 33.29 -6.98
CA LYS A 20 23.55 31.90 -6.90
C LYS A 20 22.45 30.97 -6.37
N ALA A 21 21.84 30.19 -7.26
CA ALA A 21 20.90 29.14 -6.88
C ALA A 21 21.69 27.89 -6.40
N LYS A 22 21.46 27.48 -5.14
CA LYS A 22 21.85 26.16 -4.64
C LYS A 22 21.08 25.10 -5.43
N ALA A 23 21.78 24.32 -6.26
CA ALA A 23 21.23 23.14 -6.90
C ALA A 23 20.83 22.11 -5.84
N LYS A 24 19.53 21.95 -5.59
CA LYS A 24 19.02 20.74 -4.94
C LYS A 24 19.20 19.61 -5.93
N LYS A 25 20.09 18.65 -5.62
CA LYS A 25 20.15 17.36 -6.31
C LYS A 25 18.76 16.74 -6.18
N ALA A 26 18.00 16.70 -7.28
CA ALA A 26 16.83 15.86 -7.37
C ALA A 26 17.33 14.41 -7.26
N SER A 27 17.14 13.79 -6.09
CA SER A 27 17.28 12.34 -5.97
C SER A 27 16.21 11.76 -6.89
N ALA A 28 16.63 11.17 -8.01
CA ALA A 28 15.76 10.38 -8.85
C ALA A 28 15.08 9.34 -7.95
N SER A 29 13.80 9.53 -7.67
CA SER A 29 13.01 8.58 -6.88
C SER A 29 13.04 7.26 -7.63
N LYS A 30 13.82 6.31 -7.13
CA LYS A 30 13.88 4.96 -7.68
C LYS A 30 12.51 4.36 -7.46
N ARG A 31 11.73 4.25 -8.54
CA ARG A 31 10.36 3.71 -8.51
C ARG A 31 10.39 2.37 -7.78
N GLN A 32 9.67 2.27 -6.66
CA GLN A 32 9.58 1.03 -5.89
C GLN A 32 8.99 -0.07 -6.78
N LYS A 33 9.50 -1.29 -6.63
CA LYS A 33 9.01 -2.45 -7.37
C LYS A 33 7.57 -2.77 -6.93
N ASN A 34 6.77 -3.31 -7.84
CA ASN A 34 5.43 -3.78 -7.52
C ASN A 34 5.51 -4.98 -6.57
N PHE A 35 4.47 -5.14 -5.74
CA PHE A 35 4.32 -6.32 -4.89
C PHE A 35 4.04 -7.57 -5.73
N SER A 36 4.79 -8.62 -5.44
CA SER A 36 4.60 -9.98 -5.93
C SER A 36 3.58 -10.75 -5.09
N LYS A 37 3.13 -11.90 -5.59
CA LYS A 37 2.24 -12.79 -4.84
C LYS A 37 2.90 -13.31 -3.56
N ALA A 38 4.21 -13.56 -3.58
CA ALA A 38 4.96 -14.01 -2.41
C ALA A 38 4.99 -12.92 -1.33
N GLU A 39 5.26 -11.68 -1.71
CA GLU A 39 5.24 -10.55 -0.77
C GLU A 39 3.85 -10.29 -0.20
N ASP A 40 2.80 -10.40 -1.03
CA ASP A 40 1.42 -10.31 -0.53
C ASP A 40 1.14 -11.37 0.54
N LEU A 41 1.59 -12.62 0.33
CA LEU A 41 1.44 -13.69 1.31
C LEU A 41 2.23 -13.39 2.59
N THR A 42 3.49 -12.95 2.48
CA THR A 42 4.29 -12.56 3.64
C THR A 42 3.64 -11.41 4.42
N LEU A 43 3.03 -10.44 3.73
CA LEU A 43 2.31 -9.34 4.37
C LEU A 43 1.03 -9.81 5.06
N VAL A 44 0.28 -10.73 4.44
CA VAL A 44 -0.88 -11.37 5.06
C VAL A 44 -0.46 -12.16 6.30
N ASP A 45 0.61 -12.94 6.22
CA ASP A 45 1.17 -13.68 7.37
C ASP A 45 1.58 -12.75 8.51
N ALA A 46 2.32 -11.68 8.19
CA ALA A 46 2.72 -10.66 9.16
C ALA A 46 1.51 -10.03 9.86
N TYR A 47 0.47 -9.69 9.10
CA TYR A 47 -0.74 -9.11 9.64
C TYR A 47 -1.46 -10.09 10.57
N LEU A 48 -1.61 -11.35 10.15
CA LEU A 48 -2.31 -12.37 10.92
C LEU A 48 -1.58 -12.68 12.23
N GLU A 49 -0.26 -12.83 12.21
CA GLU A 49 0.52 -13.09 13.41
C GLU A 49 0.40 -11.94 14.41
N ILE A 50 0.56 -10.70 13.95
CA ILE A 50 0.57 -9.52 14.83
C ILE A 50 -0.84 -9.11 15.30
N THR A 51 -1.90 -9.33 14.51
CA THR A 51 -3.28 -9.04 14.94
C THR A 51 -3.88 -10.10 15.85
N GLN A 52 -3.41 -11.34 15.74
CA GLN A 52 -4.01 -12.45 16.46
C GLN A 52 -3.24 -12.82 17.73
N ASP A 53 -2.07 -12.22 17.96
CA ASP A 53 -1.31 -12.37 19.20
C ASP A 53 -2.09 -11.77 20.39
N PRO A 54 -2.61 -12.59 21.32
CA PRO A 54 -3.38 -12.12 22.48
C PRO A 54 -2.53 -11.34 23.48
N ILE A 55 -1.20 -11.42 23.40
CA ILE A 55 -0.26 -10.70 24.27
C ILE A 55 -0.16 -9.23 23.83
N ILE A 56 -0.45 -8.94 22.56
CA ILE A 56 -0.49 -7.60 22.01
C ILE A 56 -1.80 -6.94 22.46
N GLY A 57 -1.77 -6.38 23.68
CA GLY A 57 -2.91 -5.69 24.28
C GLY A 57 -3.52 -4.59 23.40
N VAL A 58 -4.78 -4.28 23.68
CA VAL A 58 -5.69 -3.42 22.90
C VAL A 58 -5.22 -1.95 22.77
N ASP A 59 -4.24 -1.53 23.57
CA ASP A 59 -3.80 -0.13 23.70
C ASP A 59 -2.45 0.15 23.03
N GLN A 60 -2.35 -0.16 21.73
CA GLN A 60 -1.17 0.18 20.93
C GLN A 60 -1.48 1.25 19.90
N SER A 61 -0.56 2.20 19.77
CA SER A 61 -0.64 3.17 18.68
C SER A 61 -0.55 2.44 17.33
N CYS A 62 -1.28 2.95 16.33
CA CYS A 62 -1.25 2.43 14.96
C CYS A 62 0.20 2.30 14.43
N ASP A 63 1.07 3.25 14.77
CA ASP A 63 2.47 3.22 14.36
C ASP A 63 3.28 2.07 15.01
N CYS A 64 3.10 1.82 16.32
CA CYS A 64 3.73 0.68 16.98
C CYS A 64 3.31 -0.66 16.37
N TYR A 65 2.03 -0.79 16.03
CA TYR A 65 1.49 -1.97 15.39
C TYR A 65 2.12 -2.20 14.00
N TRP A 66 2.18 -1.16 13.17
CA TRP A 66 2.79 -1.26 11.84
C TRP A 66 4.30 -1.47 11.86
N LYS A 67 5.01 -0.96 12.88
CA LYS A 67 6.43 -1.26 13.09
C LYS A 67 6.68 -2.75 13.27
N ARG A 68 5.80 -3.48 13.98
CA ARG A 68 5.95 -4.93 14.15
C ARG A 68 5.66 -5.69 12.85
N ILE A 69 4.65 -5.28 12.11
CA ILE A 69 4.36 -5.85 10.78
C ILE A 69 5.54 -5.62 9.85
N ASP A 70 6.10 -4.42 9.82
CA ASP A 70 7.27 -4.07 9.01
C ASP A 70 8.47 -4.95 9.39
N ALA A 71 8.76 -5.09 10.68
CA ALA A 71 9.83 -5.95 11.17
C ALA A 71 9.61 -7.42 10.79
N TYR A 72 8.40 -7.95 10.98
CA TYR A 72 8.06 -9.33 10.60
C TYR A 72 8.21 -9.53 9.09
N PHE A 73 7.69 -8.61 8.29
CA PHE A 73 7.77 -8.68 6.84
C PHE A 73 9.22 -8.73 6.36
N HIS A 74 10.09 -7.87 6.92
CA HIS A 74 11.50 -7.82 6.58
C HIS A 74 12.30 -9.03 7.08
N ALA A 75 11.89 -9.66 8.18
CA ALA A 75 12.51 -10.87 8.70
C ALA A 75 12.14 -12.13 7.91
N ASN A 76 10.96 -12.17 7.28
CA ASN A 76 10.41 -13.36 6.63
C ASN A 76 10.38 -13.28 5.10
N LYS A 77 10.77 -12.16 4.49
CA LYS A 77 10.86 -12.04 3.03
C LYS A 77 12.11 -12.69 2.48
N SER A 78 12.00 -13.31 1.30
CA SER A 78 13.13 -13.93 0.60
C SER A 78 14.05 -12.91 -0.08
N GLU A 79 13.53 -11.75 -0.46
CA GLU A 79 14.27 -10.71 -1.19
C GLU A 79 13.97 -9.30 -0.66
N ASP A 80 14.99 -8.45 -0.58
CA ASP A 80 14.82 -7.04 -0.23
C ASP A 80 14.51 -6.17 -1.44
N HIS A 81 13.24 -5.78 -1.57
CA HIS A 81 12.76 -4.87 -2.61
C HIS A 81 12.63 -3.41 -2.18
N GLY A 82 13.09 -3.06 -0.96
CA GLY A 82 13.04 -1.68 -0.46
C GLY A 82 11.63 -1.17 -0.21
N HIS A 83 10.73 -2.03 0.28
CA HIS A 83 9.42 -1.61 0.78
C HIS A 83 9.59 -0.83 2.07
N THR A 84 8.79 0.21 2.23
CA THR A 84 8.73 1.01 3.45
C THR A 84 7.48 0.62 4.23
N GLN A 85 7.46 0.91 5.54
CA GLN A 85 6.24 0.76 6.34
C GLN A 85 5.01 1.38 5.65
N GLY A 86 5.17 2.56 5.04
CA GLY A 86 4.09 3.23 4.30
C GLY A 86 3.64 2.48 3.05
N SER A 87 4.55 1.83 2.30
CA SER A 87 4.15 1.03 1.13
C SER A 87 3.46 -0.27 1.55
N LEU A 88 3.86 -0.88 2.68
CA LEU A 88 3.19 -2.04 3.28
C LEU A 88 1.77 -1.69 3.74
N GLN A 89 1.61 -0.56 4.44
CA GLN A 89 0.31 -0.02 4.87
C GLN A 89 -0.64 0.17 3.68
N HIS A 90 -0.16 0.85 2.63
CA HIS A 90 -0.94 1.09 1.44
C HIS A 90 -1.32 -0.21 0.72
N ARG A 91 -0.37 -1.15 0.59
CA ARG A 91 -0.63 -2.44 -0.03
C ARG A 91 -1.66 -3.25 0.74
N TRP A 92 -1.56 -3.28 2.06
CA TRP A 92 -2.52 -3.95 2.91
C TRP A 92 -3.93 -3.39 2.76
N ALA A 93 -4.08 -2.06 2.74
CA ALA A 93 -5.38 -1.43 2.52
C ALA A 93 -6.03 -1.89 1.21
N ILE A 94 -5.24 -1.98 0.12
CA ILE A 94 -5.70 -2.51 -1.17
C ILE A 94 -6.11 -3.98 -1.07
N ILE A 95 -5.29 -4.82 -0.41
CA ILE A 95 -5.59 -6.24 -0.22
C ILE A 95 -6.92 -6.39 0.52
N GLN A 96 -7.06 -5.70 1.64
CA GLN A 96 -8.24 -5.74 2.49
C GLN A 96 -9.49 -5.29 1.71
N GLU A 97 -9.43 -4.15 1.01
CA GLU A 97 -10.56 -3.65 0.22
C GLU A 97 -11.02 -4.67 -0.83
N GLN A 98 -10.09 -5.16 -1.66
CA GLN A 98 -10.41 -6.09 -2.74
C GLN A 98 -10.88 -7.44 -2.23
N VAL A 99 -10.25 -7.98 -1.18
CA VAL A 99 -10.67 -9.24 -0.56
C VAL A 99 -12.05 -9.10 0.06
N ASN A 100 -12.35 -8.01 0.78
CA ASN A 100 -13.67 -7.80 1.39
C ASN A 100 -14.77 -7.75 0.34
N ARG A 101 -14.53 -7.02 -0.75
CA ARG A 101 -15.45 -6.95 -1.88
C ARG A 101 -15.65 -8.31 -2.53
N PHE A 102 -14.58 -9.08 -2.72
CA PHE A 102 -14.67 -10.44 -3.24
C PHE A 102 -15.45 -11.36 -2.29
N CYS A 103 -15.23 -11.26 -0.97
CA CYS A 103 -15.99 -11.99 0.04
C CYS A 103 -17.49 -11.69 -0.06
N ALA A 104 -17.89 -10.42 -0.27
CA ALA A 104 -19.30 -10.08 -0.48
C ALA A 104 -19.90 -10.78 -1.73
N CYS A 105 -19.15 -10.81 -2.84
CA CYS A 105 -19.54 -11.56 -4.04
C CYS A 105 -19.65 -13.07 -3.76
N TYR A 106 -18.67 -13.64 -3.07
CA TYR A 106 -18.63 -15.05 -2.72
C TYR A 106 -19.79 -15.45 -1.80
N SER A 107 -20.07 -14.66 -0.76
CA SER A 107 -21.24 -14.84 0.11
C SER A 107 -22.55 -14.75 -0.67
N GLN A 108 -22.67 -13.84 -1.63
CA GLN A 108 -23.87 -13.76 -2.49
C GLN A 108 -24.05 -15.04 -3.30
N VAL A 109 -22.98 -15.62 -3.85
CA VAL A 109 -23.04 -16.90 -4.57
C VAL A 109 -23.39 -18.06 -3.62
N GLN A 110 -22.82 -18.07 -2.41
CA GLN A 110 -23.13 -19.09 -1.39
C GLN A 110 -24.61 -19.07 -0.99
N ASN A 111 -25.21 -17.89 -0.85
CA ASN A 111 -26.60 -17.71 -0.43
C ASN A 111 -27.65 -18.05 -1.50
N ARG A 112 -27.26 -18.27 -2.76
CA ARG A 112 -28.19 -18.62 -3.85
C ARG A 112 -28.70 -20.07 -3.80
N ASN A 113 -28.33 -20.86 -2.78
CA ASN A 113 -28.80 -22.23 -2.50
C ASN A 113 -28.89 -23.15 -3.74
N GLN A 114 -27.85 -23.12 -4.58
CA GLN A 114 -27.76 -24.00 -5.74
C GLN A 114 -27.16 -25.34 -5.29
N SER A 115 -28.02 -26.35 -5.16
CA SER A 115 -27.63 -27.72 -4.83
C SER A 115 -26.64 -28.26 -5.88
N GLY A 116 -25.56 -28.91 -5.43
CA GLY A 116 -24.60 -29.58 -6.30
C GLY A 116 -23.39 -28.75 -6.75
N MET A 117 -23.24 -27.49 -6.30
CA MET A 117 -22.06 -26.68 -6.65
C MET A 117 -20.84 -26.94 -5.76
N THR A 118 -19.70 -27.22 -6.39
CA THR A 118 -18.42 -27.33 -5.70
C THR A 118 -17.91 -25.96 -5.24
N ARG A 119 -16.89 -25.94 -4.35
CA ARG A 119 -16.23 -24.70 -3.92
C ARG A 119 -15.67 -23.94 -5.10
N GLU A 120 -15.05 -24.64 -6.04
CA GLU A 120 -14.43 -24.09 -7.25
C GLU A 120 -15.48 -23.44 -8.15
N ASN A 121 -16.65 -24.08 -8.34
CA ASN A 121 -17.74 -23.48 -9.12
C ASN A 121 -18.23 -22.17 -8.49
N LYS A 122 -18.35 -22.14 -7.15
CA LYS A 122 -18.75 -20.92 -6.42
C LYS A 122 -17.69 -19.82 -6.55
N LEU A 123 -16.40 -20.16 -6.48
CA LEU A 123 -15.30 -19.21 -6.68
C LEU A 123 -15.32 -18.63 -8.10
N CYS A 124 -15.49 -19.46 -9.14
CA CYS A 124 -15.60 -18.99 -10.51
C CYS A 124 -16.75 -18.00 -10.70
N GLN A 125 -17.94 -18.30 -10.14
CA GLN A 125 -19.07 -17.36 -10.19
C GLN A 125 -18.81 -16.07 -9.43
N ALA A 126 -18.15 -16.13 -8.28
CA ALA A 126 -17.79 -14.96 -7.50
C ALA A 126 -16.80 -14.06 -8.23
N ILE A 127 -15.83 -14.63 -8.96
CA ILE A 127 -14.89 -13.87 -9.82
C ILE A 127 -15.66 -13.12 -10.92
N VAL A 128 -16.60 -13.79 -11.59
CA VAL A 128 -17.43 -13.17 -12.63
C VAL A 128 -18.27 -12.04 -12.05
N LEU A 129 -18.90 -12.28 -10.90
CA LEU A 129 -19.70 -11.28 -10.21
C LEU A 129 -18.86 -10.07 -9.76
N TYR A 130 -17.64 -10.32 -9.26
CA TYR A 130 -16.70 -9.28 -8.87
C TYR A 130 -16.35 -8.38 -10.06
N ALA A 131 -15.99 -8.98 -11.20
CA ALA A 131 -15.63 -8.26 -12.41
C ALA A 131 -16.80 -7.42 -12.94
N ASN A 132 -18.01 -7.97 -12.96
CA ASN A 132 -19.21 -7.26 -13.40
C ASN A 132 -19.56 -6.05 -12.50
N GLY A 133 -19.20 -6.08 -11.22
CA GLY A 133 -19.36 -4.94 -10.32
C GLY A 133 -18.27 -3.88 -10.45
N ASP A 134 -17.21 -4.13 -11.23
CA ASP A 134 -16.09 -3.22 -11.41
C ASP A 134 -16.33 -2.33 -12.63
N LYS A 135 -16.12 -1.01 -12.47
CA LYS A 135 -16.27 -0.06 -13.60
C LYS A 135 -15.33 -0.38 -14.77
N ALA A 136 -14.19 -1.00 -14.50
CA ALA A 136 -13.21 -1.39 -15.50
C ALA A 136 -13.27 -2.90 -15.83
N ASN A 137 -14.30 -3.62 -15.35
CA ASN A 137 -14.48 -5.05 -15.53
C ASN A 137 -13.23 -5.89 -15.19
N LYS A 138 -12.48 -5.45 -14.16
CA LYS A 138 -11.22 -6.10 -13.76
C LYS A 138 -11.49 -7.37 -12.98
N SER A 139 -10.84 -8.45 -13.40
CA SER A 139 -10.85 -9.71 -12.66
C SER A 139 -10.14 -9.58 -11.31
N PHE A 140 -10.55 -10.39 -10.34
CA PHE A 140 -9.96 -10.43 -9.01
C PHE A 140 -8.57 -11.08 -9.04
N GLY A 141 -7.53 -10.30 -8.72
CA GLY A 141 -6.13 -10.72 -8.81
C GLY A 141 -5.50 -11.24 -7.51
N LEU A 142 -6.24 -11.25 -6.39
CA LEU A 142 -5.71 -11.53 -5.05
C LEU A 142 -6.23 -12.86 -4.46
N MET A 143 -6.41 -13.86 -5.32
CA MET A 143 -6.91 -15.18 -4.89
C MET A 143 -5.99 -15.87 -3.87
N HIS A 144 -4.68 -15.65 -3.97
CA HIS A 144 -3.71 -16.14 -2.98
C HIS A 144 -3.96 -15.56 -1.59
N CYS A 145 -4.23 -14.25 -1.49
CA CYS A 145 -4.58 -13.62 -0.21
C CYS A 145 -5.92 -14.11 0.32
N PHE A 146 -6.94 -14.20 -0.55
CA PHE A 146 -8.27 -14.68 -0.15
C PHE A 146 -8.20 -16.09 0.45
N ASN A 147 -7.57 -17.05 -0.24
CA ASN A 147 -7.46 -18.43 0.26
C ASN A 147 -6.76 -18.46 1.63
N LYS A 148 -5.64 -17.74 1.76
CA LYS A 148 -4.88 -17.66 3.01
C LYS A 148 -5.71 -17.07 4.16
N LEU A 149 -6.50 -16.03 3.88
CA LEU A 149 -7.37 -15.40 4.88
C LEU A 149 -8.58 -16.26 5.23
N GLU A 150 -9.16 -16.99 4.27
CA GLU A 150 -10.29 -17.89 4.48
C GLU A 150 -9.93 -19.04 5.43
N ASP A 151 -8.72 -19.59 5.30
CA ASP A 151 -8.21 -20.70 6.13
C ASP A 151 -8.12 -20.34 7.62
N THR A 152 -8.00 -19.05 7.95
CA THR A 152 -7.88 -18.61 9.36
C THR A 152 -9.19 -18.67 10.15
N GLY A 153 -10.32 -18.99 9.51
CA GLY A 153 -11.61 -19.24 10.15
C GLY A 153 -12.29 -18.03 10.80
N LYS A 154 -11.56 -16.94 11.08
CA LYS A 154 -12.03 -15.73 11.78
C LYS A 154 -12.78 -14.75 10.87
N TRP A 155 -12.57 -14.82 9.55
CA TRP A 155 -13.19 -13.90 8.60
C TRP A 155 -14.70 -14.12 8.39
N LYS A 156 -15.23 -15.30 8.77
CA LYS A 156 -16.65 -15.64 8.63
C LYS A 156 -17.57 -14.95 9.67
N SER A 157 -17.04 -14.04 10.50
CA SER A 157 -17.80 -13.39 11.59
C SER A 157 -17.75 -11.86 11.60
N ARG A 158 -17.54 -11.20 10.45
CA ARG A 158 -17.87 -9.77 10.35
C ARG A 158 -19.35 -9.64 9.91
N PRO A 159 -20.26 -9.22 10.81
CA PRO A 159 -21.66 -9.00 10.48
C PRO A 159 -21.84 -7.89 9.44
#